data_AF-A0A1I3LMZ4-F1
#
_entry.id   AF-A0A1I3LMZ4-F1
#
_cell.length_a   1.000
_cell.length_b   1.000
_cell.length_c   1.000
_cell.angle_alpha   90.00
_cell.angle_beta   90.00
_cell.angle_gamma   90.00
#
_symmetry.space_group_name_H-M   'P 1'
#
loop_
_entity.id
_entity.type
_entity.pdbx_description
1 polymer ?
#
loop_
_entity_poly.entity_id
_entity_poly.type
_entity_poly.pdbx_seq_one_letter_code
_entity_poly.pdbx_strand_id
1 'polypeptide(L)'
;MYKCKQCGKEIDNDEMKFCPDCGMPLQPEETIVNYTPEQLEKMSLEDLLKIEKTTNDSLVSDAIANIYYHNNDFKNSWKYYNKASYSSEPSIHSIYMLGLLSKEGLGCNQDYKEALKCFNFLNDEGSIDVTTELAECYLFGNGSEKDEKKAYKLLETAYTSNTDDGEVFRLLGFCKYNGLGTLKNTQEAYKLFEESGRKGSDDGIFFSALCDLNGQGTIKNKNKAFNKLHALFEKYKDDAGAEVFKFLGNCYEFGWGCSKDIKKAFEVYEKGYNIDDPYCTYRLGCFYYTGKACEKDKEYAEKLIQKAADNGDEYAIEWIKRPEIRRFSTNFLYTYINVLTLGIPHFIRKKVFL
;
A
#
# COMPACT_ATOMS: atom_id res chain seq x y z
N MET A 1 4.70 21.30 34.43
CA MET A 1 3.24 21.18 34.57
C MET A 1 2.64 20.64 33.29
N TYR A 2 1.63 19.78 33.40
CA TYR A 2 0.91 19.23 32.26
C TYR A 2 -0.53 19.72 32.26
N LYS A 3 -1.09 20.09 31.10
CA LYS A 3 -2.47 20.57 31.00
C LYS A 3 -3.32 19.63 30.15
N CYS A 4 -4.43 19.16 30.71
CA CYS A 4 -5.38 18.36 29.95
C CYS A 4 -6.28 19.26 29.09
N LYS A 5 -6.23 19.12 27.76
CA LYS A 5 -7.03 19.95 26.84
C LYS A 5 -8.55 19.75 26.95
N GLN A 6 -9.02 18.55 27.31
CA GLN A 6 -10.46 18.28 27.35
C GLN A 6 -11.15 18.81 28.61
N CYS A 7 -10.45 18.81 29.76
CA CYS A 7 -11.01 19.26 31.03
C CYS A 7 -10.32 20.50 31.61
N GLY A 8 -9.25 21.00 30.98
CA GLY A 8 -8.50 22.18 31.40
C GLY A 8 -7.62 21.99 32.65
N LYS A 9 -7.60 20.78 33.23
CA LYS A 9 -6.92 20.49 34.50
C LYS A 9 -5.41 20.54 34.36
N GLU A 10 -4.77 21.32 35.22
CA GLU A 10 -3.33 21.36 35.40
C GLU A 10 -2.92 20.25 36.38
N ILE A 11 -1.94 19.45 35.99
CA ILE A 11 -1.48 18.29 36.73
C ILE A 11 0.02 18.43 36.93
N ASP A 12 0.41 18.50 38.20
CA ASP A 12 1.79 18.61 38.65
C ASP A 12 2.28 17.23 39.10
N ASN A 13 2.40 16.31 38.13
CA ASN A 13 2.91 14.96 38.37
C ASN A 13 3.59 14.40 37.10
N ASP A 14 4.92 14.35 37.12
CA ASP A 14 5.76 13.90 36.01
C ASP A 14 5.62 12.40 35.67
N GLU A 15 4.96 11.60 36.52
CA GLU A 15 4.72 10.17 36.27
C GLU A 15 3.37 9.88 35.57
N MET A 16 2.47 10.86 35.49
CA MET A 16 1.17 10.67 34.85
C MET A 16 1.24 10.93 33.34
N LYS A 17 1.02 9.87 32.54
CA LYS A 17 0.95 9.96 31.06
C LYS A 17 -0.44 10.33 30.55
N PHE A 18 -1.48 10.16 31.37
CA PHE A 18 -2.88 10.37 31.00
C PHE A 18 -3.64 11.10 32.10
N CYS A 19 -4.56 11.98 31.70
CA CYS A 19 -5.46 12.70 32.58
C CYS A 19 -6.35 11.71 33.33
N PRO A 20 -6.38 11.71 34.67
CA PRO A 20 -7.17 10.77 35.45
C PRO A 20 -8.69 10.96 35.28
N ASP A 21 -9.13 12.12 34.78
CA ASP A 21 -10.55 12.45 34.67
C ASP A 21 -11.14 12.09 33.30
N CYS A 22 -10.35 12.14 32.22
CA CYS A 22 -10.84 11.91 30.87
C CYS A 22 -10.00 10.93 30.03
N GLY A 23 -8.93 10.37 30.59
CA GLY A 23 -8.08 9.36 29.93
C GLY A 23 -7.25 9.87 28.75
N MET A 24 -7.21 11.19 28.51
CA MET A 24 -6.43 11.81 27.44
C MET A 24 -4.95 11.97 27.83
N PRO A 25 -3.99 11.86 26.92
CA PRO A 25 -2.57 12.10 27.21
C PRO A 25 -2.33 13.48 27.81
N LEU A 26 -1.43 13.57 28.80
CA LEU A 26 -0.98 14.83 29.38
C LEU A 26 0.22 15.37 28.56
N GLN A 27 0.23 16.67 28.24
CA GLN A 27 1.26 17.28 27.40
C GLN A 27 2.07 18.37 28.13
N PRO A 28 3.41 18.43 27.91
CA PRO A 28 4.29 19.41 28.56
C PRO A 28 4.01 20.84 28.08
N GLU A 29 4.41 21.84 28.87
CA GLU A 29 4.39 23.25 28.45
C GLU A 29 5.39 23.51 27.31
N GLU A 30 4.92 24.16 26.24
CA GLU A 30 5.70 24.46 25.03
C GLU A 30 6.17 25.90 25.01
N THR A 31 7.39 26.13 24.53
CA THR A 31 7.88 27.47 24.21
C THR A 31 7.83 27.64 22.70
N ILE A 32 6.75 28.26 22.20
CA ILE A 32 6.53 28.47 20.77
C ILE A 32 7.65 29.32 20.18
N VAL A 33 8.26 28.86 19.09
CA VAL A 33 9.31 29.62 18.38
C VAL A 33 8.71 30.58 17.37
N ASN A 34 9.36 31.75 17.19
CA ASN A 34 8.99 32.72 16.15
C ASN A 34 9.62 32.36 14.79
N TYR A 35 9.45 31.12 14.33
CA TYR A 35 9.86 30.69 13.00
C TYR A 35 8.64 30.26 12.17
N THR A 36 8.64 30.61 10.89
CA THR A 36 7.65 30.07 9.94
C THR A 36 8.06 28.66 9.49
N PRO A 37 7.12 27.82 9.02
CA PRO A 37 7.45 26.51 8.44
C PRO A 37 8.53 26.60 7.35
N GLU A 38 8.41 27.55 6.43
CA GLU A 38 9.38 27.80 5.34
C GLU A 38 10.79 28.18 5.84
N GLN A 39 10.88 28.80 7.02
CA GLN A 39 12.18 29.10 7.63
C GLN A 39 12.79 27.83 8.22
N LEU A 40 12.01 27.01 8.91
CA LEU A 40 12.46 25.76 9.52
C LEU A 40 12.91 24.74 8.46
N GLU A 41 12.21 24.64 7.33
CA GLU A 41 12.56 23.76 6.21
C GLU A 41 13.95 24.03 5.61
N LYS A 42 14.45 25.26 5.72
CA LYS A 42 15.76 25.66 5.20
C LYS A 42 16.89 25.44 6.20
N MET A 43 16.58 25.07 7.44
CA MET A 43 17.57 24.89 8.49
C MET A 43 18.25 23.53 8.39
N SER A 44 19.48 23.45 8.89
CA SER A 44 20.17 22.17 9.03
C SER A 44 19.51 21.33 10.13
N LEU A 45 19.59 20.00 10.01
CA LEU A 45 19.13 19.09 11.06
C LEU A 45 19.81 19.40 12.41
N GLU A 46 21.09 19.76 12.40
CA GLU A 46 21.83 20.12 13.61
C GLU A 46 21.25 21.34 14.32
N ASP A 47 20.85 22.36 13.56
CA ASP A 47 20.29 23.59 14.14
C ASP A 47 18.87 23.37 14.64
N LEU A 48 18.06 22.61 13.89
CA LEU A 48 16.73 22.21 14.36
C LEU A 48 16.81 21.41 15.65
N LEU A 49 17.74 20.44 15.75
CA LEU A 49 17.94 19.66 16.98
C LEU A 49 18.42 20.50 18.16
N LYS A 50 19.13 21.63 17.93
CA LYS A 50 19.49 22.58 19.00
C LYS A 50 18.26 23.34 19.48
N ILE A 51 17.42 23.83 18.56
CA ILE A 51 16.18 24.55 18.88
C ILE A 51 15.23 23.62 19.64
N GLU A 52 15.03 22.41 19.12
CA GLU A 52 14.14 21.38 19.67
C GLU A 52 14.41 21.04 21.13
N LYS A 53 15.69 21.06 21.56
CA LYS A 53 16.09 20.84 22.96
C LYS A 53 15.59 21.93 23.91
N THR A 54 15.29 23.11 23.39
CA THR A 54 14.95 24.29 24.18
C THR A 54 13.47 24.67 24.11
N THR A 55 12.76 24.28 23.06
CA THR A 55 11.42 24.83 22.76
C THR A 55 10.32 23.78 22.79
N ASN A 56 10.63 22.53 22.44
CA ASN A 56 9.66 21.45 22.29
C ASN A 56 8.51 21.82 21.33
N ASP A 57 8.80 22.66 20.34
CA ASP A 57 7.83 23.21 19.40
C ASP A 57 7.44 22.18 18.33
N SER A 58 6.14 22.09 18.03
CA SER A 58 5.60 21.09 17.11
C SER A 58 6.08 21.26 15.68
N LEU A 59 6.26 22.51 15.21
CA LEU A 59 6.76 22.81 13.86
C LEU A 59 8.23 22.43 13.72
N VAL A 60 9.01 22.61 14.79
CA VAL A 60 10.42 22.19 14.82
C VAL A 60 10.52 20.67 14.79
N SER A 61 9.72 19.98 15.61
CA SER A 61 9.62 18.52 15.58
C SER A 61 9.17 17.99 14.22
N ASP A 62 8.18 18.62 13.59
CA ASP A 62 7.70 18.27 12.26
C ASP A 62 8.79 18.44 11.17
N ALA A 63 9.50 19.56 11.17
CA ALA A 63 10.62 19.80 10.26
C ALA A 63 11.75 18.77 10.43
N ILE A 64 12.09 18.40 11.68
CA ILE A 64 13.06 17.33 11.97
C ILE A 64 12.56 16.00 11.43
N ALA A 65 11.28 15.68 11.64
CA ALA A 65 10.67 14.44 11.20
C ALA A 65 10.70 14.30 9.67
N ASN A 66 10.42 15.38 8.93
CA ASN A 66 10.52 15.47 7.48
C ASN A 66 11.95 15.16 7.00
N ILE A 67 12.98 15.76 7.61
CA ILE A 67 14.38 15.49 7.23
C ILE A 67 14.73 14.01 7.42
N TYR A 68 14.35 13.41 8.56
CA TYR A 68 14.59 11.98 8.77
C TYR A 68 13.82 11.11 7.78
N TYR A 69 12.59 11.52 7.45
CA TYR A 69 11.74 10.83 6.47
C TYR A 69 12.41 10.76 5.10
N HIS A 70 12.88 11.89 4.57
CA HIS A 70 13.56 11.96 3.27
C HIS A 70 14.89 11.19 3.24
N ASN A 71 15.54 11.02 4.41
CA ASN A 71 16.74 10.22 4.56
C ASN A 71 16.45 8.72 4.81
N ASN A 72 15.19 8.29 4.73
CA ASN A 72 14.73 6.92 5.04
C ASN A 72 15.04 6.45 6.47
N ASP A 73 15.31 7.37 7.40
CA ASP A 73 15.41 7.08 8.83
C ASP A 73 14.00 7.13 9.45
N PHE A 74 13.19 6.14 9.09
CA PHE A 74 11.80 6.09 9.50
C PHE A 74 11.64 6.01 11.02
N LYS A 75 12.62 5.45 11.74
CA LYS A 75 12.57 5.34 13.20
C LYS A 75 12.62 6.72 13.85
N ASN A 76 13.56 7.57 13.44
CA ASN A 76 13.61 8.94 13.95
C ASN A 76 12.48 9.79 13.38
N SER A 77 12.11 9.60 12.11
CA SER A 77 10.96 10.28 11.52
C SER A 77 9.67 10.04 12.31
N TRP A 78 9.30 8.78 12.54
CA TRP A 78 8.14 8.40 13.35
C TRP A 78 8.21 8.99 14.76
N LYS A 79 9.39 8.94 15.40
CA LYS A 79 9.59 9.50 16.74
C LYS A 79 9.23 10.99 16.80
N TYR A 80 9.70 11.78 15.84
CA TYR A 80 9.47 13.23 15.83
C TYR A 80 8.08 13.60 15.33
N TYR A 81 7.50 12.87 14.37
CA TYR A 81 6.09 13.05 14.02
C TYR A 81 5.17 12.72 15.19
N ASN A 82 5.40 11.59 15.87
CA ASN A 82 4.65 11.24 17.08
C ASN A 82 4.77 12.35 18.12
N LYS A 83 5.96 12.92 18.31
CA LYS A 83 6.15 14.05 19.21
C LYS A 83 5.34 15.29 18.79
N ALA A 84 5.41 15.67 17.51
CA ALA A 84 4.68 16.81 16.96
C ALA A 84 3.15 16.62 16.97
N SER A 85 2.65 15.41 16.74
CA SER A 85 1.21 15.11 16.76
C SER A 85 0.60 15.14 18.15
N TYR A 86 1.42 14.91 19.17
CA TYR A 86 1.05 14.99 20.58
C TYR A 86 1.62 16.25 21.25
N SER A 87 1.75 17.34 20.49
CA SER A 87 2.05 18.68 20.99
C SER A 87 0.79 19.45 21.37
N SER A 88 0.96 20.61 22.03
CA SER A 88 -0.12 21.51 22.39
C SER A 88 -0.73 22.21 21.16
N GLU A 89 0.02 22.36 20.07
CA GLU A 89 -0.47 22.85 18.78
C GLU A 89 0.01 21.92 17.65
N PRO A 90 -0.63 20.77 17.43
CA PRO A 90 -0.12 19.78 16.48
C PRO A 90 -0.39 20.21 15.05
N SER A 91 0.60 20.04 14.17
CA SER A 91 0.41 20.29 12.74
C SER A 91 -0.45 19.18 12.13
N ILE A 92 -1.36 19.55 11.22
CA ILE A 92 -2.16 18.58 10.44
C ILE A 92 -1.24 17.60 9.69
N HIS A 93 -0.15 18.11 9.12
CA HIS A 93 0.87 17.31 8.44
C HIS A 93 1.46 16.24 9.35
N SER A 94 1.88 16.58 10.57
CA SER A 94 2.46 15.61 11.50
C SER A 94 1.50 14.49 11.85
N ILE A 95 0.23 14.82 12.10
CA ILE A 95 -0.82 13.83 12.44
C ILE A 95 -1.06 12.89 11.25
N TYR A 96 -1.10 13.45 10.04
CA TYR A 96 -1.28 12.68 8.82
C TYR A 96 -0.12 11.72 8.60
N MET A 97 1.12 12.22 8.71
CA MET A 97 2.34 11.42 8.57
C MET A 97 2.48 10.36 9.66
N LEU A 98 2.12 10.67 10.91
CA LEU A 98 2.05 9.68 11.98
C LEU A 98 1.07 8.55 11.62
N GLY A 99 -0.10 8.90 11.09
CA GLY A 99 -1.10 7.94 10.67
C GLY A 99 -0.60 7.02 9.55
N LEU A 100 0.04 7.58 8.53
CA LEU A 100 0.64 6.81 7.43
C LEU A 100 1.77 5.90 7.90
N LEU A 101 2.72 6.41 8.68
CA LEU A 101 3.84 5.62 9.18
C LEU A 101 3.35 4.48 10.09
N SER A 102 2.33 4.73 10.91
CA SER A 102 1.73 3.70 11.78
C SER A 102 0.97 2.65 10.99
N LYS A 103 0.23 3.05 9.94
CA LYS A 103 -0.45 2.13 9.01
C LYS A 103 0.53 1.20 8.29
N GLU A 104 1.67 1.74 7.84
CA GLU A 104 2.68 0.97 7.11
C GLU A 104 3.69 0.25 8.02
N GLY A 105 3.73 0.57 9.33
CA GLY A 105 4.74 0.04 10.25
C GLY A 105 6.15 0.56 9.98
N LEU A 106 6.26 1.79 9.45
CA LEU A 106 7.54 2.40 9.12
C LEU A 106 8.10 3.12 10.35
N GLY A 107 9.24 2.63 10.85
CA GLY A 107 9.89 3.19 12.04
C GLY A 107 9.25 2.82 13.38
N CYS A 108 8.15 2.08 13.35
CA CYS A 108 7.39 1.60 14.49
C CYS A 108 6.84 0.19 14.22
N ASN A 109 6.22 -0.45 15.22
CA ASN A 109 5.38 -1.60 14.93
C ASN A 109 4.11 -1.12 14.24
N GLN A 110 3.63 -1.84 13.22
CA GLN A 110 2.39 -1.51 12.54
C GLN A 110 1.23 -1.40 13.53
N ASP A 111 0.56 -0.25 13.50
CA ASP A 111 -0.58 0.06 14.37
C ASP A 111 -1.69 0.75 13.57
N TYR A 112 -2.63 -0.06 13.10
CA TYR A 112 -3.79 0.43 12.38
C TYR A 112 -4.77 1.21 13.27
N LYS A 113 -4.77 0.99 14.60
CA LYS A 113 -5.67 1.74 15.50
C LYS A 113 -5.19 3.18 15.64
N GLU A 114 -3.88 3.36 15.78
CA GLU A 114 -3.27 4.69 15.78
C GLU A 114 -3.49 5.39 14.44
N ALA A 115 -3.26 4.69 13.32
CA ALA A 115 -3.53 5.23 11.99
C ALA A 115 -4.98 5.72 11.84
N LEU A 116 -5.95 4.87 12.19
CA LEU A 116 -7.36 5.21 12.12
C LEU A 116 -7.73 6.38 13.04
N LYS A 117 -7.10 6.49 14.22
CA LYS A 117 -7.29 7.63 15.13
C LYS A 117 -6.80 8.93 14.51
N CYS A 118 -5.59 8.94 13.94
CA CYS A 118 -5.04 10.09 13.22
C CYS A 118 -5.97 10.53 12.08
N PHE A 119 -6.38 9.60 11.22
CA PHE A 119 -7.22 9.94 10.08
C PHE A 119 -8.62 10.41 10.49
N ASN A 120 -9.23 9.82 11.53
CA ASN A 120 -10.52 10.30 12.03
C ASN A 120 -10.40 11.71 12.63
N PHE A 121 -9.29 12.02 13.31
CA PHE A 121 -9.04 13.36 13.83
C PHE A 121 -8.97 14.40 12.69
N LEU A 122 -8.37 14.04 11.56
CA LEU A 122 -8.23 14.91 10.39
C LEU A 122 -9.46 14.94 9.48
N ASN A 123 -10.44 14.07 9.69
CA ASN A 123 -11.60 13.95 8.80
C ASN A 123 -12.42 15.24 8.72
N ASP A 124 -12.49 16.00 9.82
CA ASP A 124 -13.27 17.24 9.89
C ASP A 124 -12.68 18.36 9.00
N GLU A 125 -11.39 18.26 8.65
CA GLU A 125 -10.72 19.17 7.71
C GLU A 125 -11.06 18.88 6.24
N GLY A 126 -11.74 17.75 5.94
CA GLY A 126 -12.29 17.46 4.63
C GLY A 126 -11.28 17.15 3.52
N SER A 127 -10.02 16.82 3.86
CA SER A 127 -9.01 16.44 2.87
C SER A 127 -9.38 15.14 2.15
N ILE A 128 -9.24 15.13 0.82
CA ILE A 128 -9.46 13.95 -0.02
C ILE A 128 -8.48 12.83 0.34
N ASP A 129 -7.22 13.16 0.63
CA ASP A 129 -6.21 12.17 1.03
C ASP A 129 -6.62 11.43 2.31
N VAL A 130 -7.04 12.18 3.33
CA VAL A 130 -7.54 11.62 4.60
C VAL A 130 -8.79 10.77 4.37
N THR A 131 -9.70 11.23 3.51
CA THR A 131 -10.92 10.50 3.16
C THR A 131 -10.61 9.15 2.51
N THR A 132 -9.65 9.12 1.58
CA THR A 132 -9.17 7.91 0.91
C THR A 132 -8.56 6.94 1.92
N GLU A 133 -7.69 7.41 2.82
CA GLU A 133 -7.07 6.58 3.87
C GLU A 133 -8.10 5.99 4.85
N LEU A 134 -9.09 6.80 5.25
CA LEU A 134 -10.21 6.32 6.10
C LEU A 134 -11.06 5.27 5.39
N ALA A 135 -11.40 5.51 4.13
CA ALA A 135 -12.18 4.56 3.35
C ALA A 135 -11.46 3.22 3.26
N GLU A 136 -10.15 3.21 3.02
CA GLU A 136 -9.36 1.97 3.05
C GLU A 136 -9.40 1.29 4.43
N CYS A 137 -9.26 2.07 5.50
CA CYS A 137 -9.32 1.50 6.85
C CYS A 137 -10.64 0.78 7.10
N TYR A 138 -11.77 1.38 6.72
CA TYR A 138 -13.09 0.78 6.87
C TYR A 138 -13.35 -0.38 5.89
N LEU A 139 -12.81 -0.35 4.66
CA LEU A 139 -12.92 -1.48 3.72
C LEU A 139 -12.23 -2.74 4.22
N PHE A 140 -11.02 -2.59 4.78
CA PHE A 140 -10.19 -3.72 5.17
C PHE A 140 -10.30 -4.09 6.64
N GLY A 141 -10.92 -3.24 7.46
CA GLY A 141 -10.98 -3.42 8.90
C GLY A 141 -9.62 -3.14 9.55
N ASN A 142 -8.87 -2.18 8.99
CA ASN A 142 -7.60 -1.76 9.56
C ASN A 142 -7.90 -0.82 10.73
N GLY A 143 -7.69 -1.30 11.95
CA GLY A 143 -7.89 -0.50 13.18
C GLY A 143 -9.32 -0.47 13.71
N SER A 144 -10.29 -1.01 12.95
CA SER A 144 -11.70 -1.16 13.34
C SER A 144 -12.33 -2.38 12.68
N GLU A 145 -13.58 -2.71 13.02
CA GLU A 145 -14.34 -3.68 12.22
C GLU A 145 -14.61 -3.15 10.81
N LYS A 146 -14.73 -4.05 9.84
CA LYS A 146 -15.06 -3.67 8.46
C LYS A 146 -16.40 -2.96 8.40
N ASP A 147 -16.43 -1.82 7.74
CA ASP A 147 -17.64 -1.06 7.42
C ASP A 147 -17.61 -0.59 5.97
N GLU A 148 -17.90 -1.53 5.07
CA GLU A 148 -17.88 -1.28 3.63
C GLU A 148 -18.87 -0.20 3.20
N LYS A 149 -20.02 -0.08 3.89
CA LYS A 149 -21.03 0.95 3.60
C LYS A 149 -20.51 2.34 3.94
N LYS A 150 -19.89 2.49 5.11
CA LYS A 150 -19.26 3.75 5.51
C LYS A 150 -18.12 4.12 4.57
N ALA A 151 -17.26 3.16 4.21
CA ALA A 151 -16.18 3.39 3.26
C ALA A 151 -16.69 3.85 1.89
N TYR A 152 -17.67 3.14 1.34
CA TYR A 152 -18.26 3.48 0.05
C TYR A 152 -18.89 4.89 0.08
N LYS A 153 -19.59 5.25 1.16
CA LYS A 153 -20.17 6.58 1.33
C LYS A 153 -19.11 7.69 1.37
N LEU A 154 -17.99 7.48 2.05
CA LEU A 154 -16.87 8.42 2.07
C LEU A 154 -16.32 8.65 0.66
N LEU A 155 -16.07 7.56 -0.08
CA LEU A 155 -15.57 7.62 -1.46
C LEU A 155 -16.57 8.27 -2.43
N GLU A 156 -17.86 7.96 -2.29
CA GLU A 156 -18.92 8.57 -3.11
C GLU A 156 -19.05 10.07 -2.85
N THR A 157 -18.87 10.50 -1.58
CA THR A 157 -18.84 11.93 -1.24
C THR A 157 -17.65 12.62 -1.89
N ALA A 158 -16.44 12.05 -1.80
CA ALA A 158 -15.25 12.60 -2.45
C ALA A 158 -15.36 12.61 -3.99
N TYR A 159 -15.97 11.56 -4.56
CA TYR A 159 -16.21 11.48 -6.00
C TYR A 159 -17.20 12.57 -6.47
N THR A 160 -18.30 12.77 -5.74
CA THR A 160 -19.33 13.77 -6.09
C THR A 160 -18.90 15.21 -5.85
N SER A 161 -17.88 15.46 -5.03
CA SER A 161 -17.21 16.77 -4.93
C SER A 161 -16.28 17.08 -6.11
N ASN A 162 -16.31 16.27 -7.18
CA ASN A 162 -15.56 16.46 -8.43
C ASN A 162 -14.04 16.49 -8.23
N THR A 163 -13.53 15.59 -7.39
CA THR A 163 -12.09 15.37 -7.19
C THR A 163 -11.40 14.86 -8.47
N ASP A 164 -10.12 15.18 -8.60
CA ASP A 164 -9.23 14.63 -9.64
C ASP A 164 -8.28 13.55 -9.09
N ASP A 165 -8.43 13.15 -7.83
CA ASP A 165 -7.60 12.12 -7.21
C ASP A 165 -7.93 10.72 -7.74
N GLY A 166 -7.01 10.14 -8.53
CA GLY A 166 -7.14 8.81 -9.10
C GLY A 166 -7.35 7.68 -8.08
N GLU A 167 -6.95 7.84 -6.82
CA GLU A 167 -7.14 6.84 -5.76
C GLU A 167 -8.61 6.71 -5.33
N VAL A 168 -9.36 7.82 -5.32
CA VAL A 168 -10.81 7.79 -5.09
C VAL A 168 -11.50 6.96 -6.17
N PHE A 169 -11.16 7.19 -7.45
CA PHE A 169 -11.73 6.45 -8.57
C PHE A 169 -11.36 4.97 -8.50
N ARG A 170 -10.12 4.65 -8.13
CA ARG A 170 -9.67 3.26 -7.94
C ARG A 170 -10.48 2.55 -6.86
N LEU A 171 -10.57 3.13 -5.66
CA LEU A 171 -11.27 2.50 -4.54
C LEU A 171 -12.77 2.37 -4.83
N LEU A 172 -13.38 3.38 -5.42
CA LEU A 172 -14.79 3.30 -5.84
C LEU A 172 -14.98 2.20 -6.89
N GLY A 173 -14.05 2.10 -7.85
CA GLY A 173 -14.02 1.01 -8.83
C GLY A 173 -13.91 -0.35 -8.16
N PHE A 174 -13.04 -0.50 -7.16
CA PHE A 174 -12.87 -1.72 -6.38
C PHE A 174 -14.15 -2.10 -5.62
N CYS A 175 -14.79 -1.13 -4.97
CA CYS A 175 -16.07 -1.32 -4.30
C CYS A 175 -17.17 -1.78 -5.26
N LYS A 176 -17.32 -1.13 -6.43
CA LYS A 176 -18.29 -1.53 -7.46
C LYS A 176 -17.96 -2.89 -8.05
N TYR A 177 -16.70 -3.21 -8.24
CA TYR A 177 -16.28 -4.49 -8.81
C TYR A 177 -16.65 -5.67 -7.92
N ASN A 178 -16.46 -5.51 -6.61
CA ASN A 178 -16.70 -6.56 -5.60
C ASN A 178 -18.09 -6.48 -4.95
N GLY A 179 -18.80 -5.37 -5.06
CA GLY A 179 -20.06 -5.12 -4.36
C GLY A 179 -19.87 -4.76 -2.89
N LEU A 180 -18.80 -4.03 -2.55
CA LEU A 180 -18.48 -3.63 -1.17
C LEU A 180 -19.18 -2.33 -0.84
N GLY A 181 -20.15 -2.36 0.09
CA GLY A 181 -20.96 -1.20 0.45
C GLY A 181 -21.93 -0.70 -0.65
N THR A 182 -21.92 -1.32 -1.83
CA THR A 182 -22.75 -1.02 -3.00
C THR A 182 -23.14 -2.32 -3.72
N LEU A 183 -24.10 -2.27 -4.65
CA LEU A 183 -24.33 -3.37 -5.58
C LEU A 183 -23.12 -3.55 -6.52
N LYS A 184 -22.80 -4.82 -6.81
CA LYS A 184 -21.75 -5.19 -7.77
C LYS A 184 -22.10 -4.72 -9.18
N ASN A 185 -21.21 -3.96 -9.78
CA ASN A 185 -21.29 -3.46 -11.15
C ASN A 185 -19.89 -3.41 -11.78
N THR A 186 -19.51 -4.47 -12.50
CA THR A 186 -18.18 -4.57 -13.11
C THR A 186 -18.00 -3.63 -14.31
N GLN A 187 -19.06 -3.24 -15.01
CA GLN A 187 -18.97 -2.30 -16.13
C GLN A 187 -18.62 -0.89 -15.66
N GLU A 188 -19.27 -0.44 -14.58
CA GLU A 188 -18.95 0.85 -13.95
C GLU A 188 -17.58 0.82 -13.29
N ALA A 189 -17.23 -0.27 -12.60
CA ALA A 189 -15.90 -0.46 -12.03
C ALA A 189 -14.79 -0.33 -13.08
N TYR A 190 -14.94 -0.96 -14.24
CA TYR A 190 -13.97 -0.86 -15.32
C TYR A 190 -13.79 0.59 -15.81
N LYS A 191 -14.89 1.35 -15.95
CA LYS A 191 -14.81 2.78 -16.32
C LYS A 191 -14.07 3.59 -15.27
N LEU A 192 -14.34 3.34 -13.99
CA LEU A 192 -13.66 3.99 -12.88
C LEU A 192 -12.17 3.65 -12.85
N PHE A 193 -11.77 2.40 -13.11
CA PHE A 193 -10.35 2.04 -13.21
C PHE A 193 -9.64 2.72 -14.40
N GLU A 194 -10.29 2.79 -15.57
CA GLU A 194 -9.74 3.54 -16.72
C GLU A 194 -9.59 5.03 -16.43
N GLU A 195 -10.55 5.62 -15.70
CA GLU A 195 -10.50 7.02 -15.29
C GLU A 195 -9.43 7.27 -14.22
N SER A 196 -9.34 6.38 -13.22
CA SER A 196 -8.28 6.36 -12.22
C SER A 196 -6.88 6.35 -12.87
N GLY A 197 -6.67 5.49 -13.88
CA GLY A 197 -5.42 5.46 -14.63
C GLY A 197 -5.13 6.74 -15.41
N ARG A 198 -6.15 7.37 -16.02
CA ARG A 198 -6.02 8.68 -16.69
C ARG A 198 -5.67 9.81 -15.72
N LYS A 199 -6.06 9.69 -14.45
CA LYS A 199 -5.72 10.59 -13.35
C LYS A 199 -4.40 10.22 -12.65
N GLY A 200 -3.60 9.33 -13.24
CA GLY A 200 -2.24 9.03 -12.79
C GLY A 200 -2.11 7.90 -11.77
N SER A 201 -3.19 7.18 -11.44
CA SER A 201 -3.11 6.01 -10.55
C SER A 201 -2.63 4.77 -11.32
N ASP A 202 -1.45 4.26 -10.96
CA ASP A 202 -0.90 3.03 -11.55
C ASP A 202 -1.74 1.79 -11.21
N ASP A 203 -2.35 1.77 -10.04
CA ASP A 203 -3.31 0.74 -9.65
C ASP A 203 -4.55 0.78 -10.55
N GLY A 204 -5.06 1.97 -10.91
CA GLY A 204 -6.15 2.11 -11.88
C GLY A 204 -5.79 1.50 -13.24
N ILE A 205 -4.56 1.74 -13.72
CA ILE A 205 -4.01 1.10 -14.93
C ILE A 205 -3.95 -0.42 -14.76
N PHE A 206 -3.47 -0.90 -13.61
CA PHE A 206 -3.36 -2.33 -13.31
C PHE A 206 -4.72 -3.03 -13.28
N PHE A 207 -5.68 -2.53 -12.49
CA PHE A 207 -7.02 -3.12 -12.38
C PHE A 207 -7.78 -3.09 -13.71
N SER A 208 -7.65 -2.02 -14.48
CA SER A 208 -8.25 -1.98 -15.83
C SER A 208 -7.59 -2.97 -16.79
N ALA A 209 -6.27 -3.23 -16.67
CA ALA A 209 -5.59 -4.29 -17.43
C ALA A 209 -6.12 -5.69 -17.07
N LEU A 210 -6.39 -5.94 -15.79
CA LEU A 210 -6.99 -7.20 -15.36
C LEU A 210 -8.42 -7.39 -15.89
N CYS A 211 -9.20 -6.30 -15.93
CA CYS A 211 -10.53 -6.30 -16.56
C CYS A 211 -10.43 -6.61 -18.05
N ASP A 212 -9.49 -5.98 -18.77
CA ASP A 212 -9.23 -6.25 -20.19
C ASP A 212 -8.80 -7.71 -20.43
N LEU A 213 -7.94 -8.27 -19.57
CA LEU A 213 -7.45 -9.65 -19.69
C LEU A 213 -8.59 -10.68 -19.56
N ASN A 214 -9.52 -10.44 -18.64
CA ASN A 214 -10.58 -11.36 -18.28
C ASN A 214 -11.91 -11.08 -18.97
N GLY A 215 -12.11 -9.88 -19.51
CA GLY A 215 -13.40 -9.40 -20.03
C GLY A 215 -14.41 -9.08 -18.93
N GLN A 216 -13.95 -8.61 -17.77
CA GLN A 216 -14.84 -8.23 -16.68
C GLN A 216 -15.26 -6.77 -16.84
N GLY A 217 -16.56 -6.52 -17.03
CA GLY A 217 -17.08 -5.17 -17.27
C GLY A 217 -16.73 -4.57 -18.65
N THR A 218 -15.98 -5.30 -19.47
CA THR A 218 -15.52 -4.91 -20.80
C THR A 218 -15.41 -6.14 -21.70
N ILE A 219 -15.17 -5.93 -23.00
CA ILE A 219 -14.86 -7.03 -23.92
C ILE A 219 -13.40 -7.45 -23.69
N LYS A 220 -13.16 -8.75 -23.58
CA LYS A 220 -11.81 -9.31 -23.39
C LYS A 220 -10.85 -8.82 -24.48
N ASN A 221 -9.78 -8.16 -24.07
CA ASN A 221 -8.73 -7.63 -24.94
C ASN A 221 -7.35 -7.85 -24.32
N LYS A 222 -6.74 -9.00 -24.63
CA LYS A 222 -5.44 -9.36 -24.08
C LYS A 222 -4.31 -8.44 -24.55
N ASN A 223 -4.36 -7.93 -25.78
CA ASN A 223 -3.35 -7.00 -26.30
C ASN A 223 -3.34 -5.68 -25.50
N LYS A 224 -4.53 -5.15 -25.20
CA LYS A 224 -4.67 -3.94 -24.37
C LYS A 224 -4.17 -4.18 -22.95
N ALA A 225 -4.51 -5.32 -22.35
CA ALA A 225 -4.01 -5.71 -21.04
C ALA A 225 -2.48 -5.81 -21.01
N PHE A 226 -1.88 -6.50 -21.99
CA PHE A 226 -0.43 -6.62 -22.13
C PHE A 226 0.25 -5.24 -22.20
N ASN A 227 -0.25 -4.35 -23.06
CA ASN A 227 0.34 -3.02 -23.21
C ASN A 227 0.36 -2.22 -21.90
N LYS A 228 -0.72 -2.29 -21.11
CA LYS A 228 -0.79 -1.64 -19.80
C LYS A 228 0.17 -2.23 -18.78
N LEU A 229 0.20 -3.57 -18.66
CA LEU A 229 1.12 -4.27 -17.76
C LEU A 229 2.58 -4.01 -18.14
N HIS A 230 2.88 -4.01 -19.44
CA HIS A 230 4.19 -3.69 -19.97
C HIS A 230 4.57 -2.23 -19.68
N ALA A 231 3.64 -1.28 -19.81
CA ALA A 231 3.91 0.13 -19.47
C ALA A 231 4.26 0.29 -17.98
N LEU A 232 3.54 -0.40 -17.08
CA LEU A 232 3.85 -0.40 -15.64
C LEU A 232 5.23 -1.04 -15.38
N PHE A 233 5.54 -2.16 -16.02
CA PHE A 233 6.86 -2.78 -15.94
C PHE A 233 7.98 -1.86 -16.45
N GLU A 234 7.77 -1.16 -17.56
CA GLU A 234 8.76 -0.24 -18.11
C GLU A 234 8.95 0.99 -17.22
N LYS A 235 7.90 1.45 -16.55
CA LYS A 235 7.96 2.59 -15.62
C LYS A 235 8.78 2.28 -14.36
N TYR A 236 8.64 1.07 -13.81
CA TYR A 236 9.25 0.70 -12.51
C TYR A 236 10.43 -0.27 -12.61
N LYS A 237 10.59 -0.96 -13.74
CA LYS A 237 11.66 -1.92 -14.00
C LYS A 237 11.75 -2.98 -12.89
N ASP A 238 12.85 -2.96 -12.12
CA ASP A 238 13.11 -3.93 -11.07
C ASP A 238 12.32 -3.62 -9.78
N ASP A 239 11.82 -2.39 -9.64
CA ASP A 239 10.98 -1.94 -8.53
C ASP A 239 9.48 -2.14 -8.80
N ALA A 240 9.10 -2.79 -9.91
CA ALA A 240 7.70 -3.08 -10.19
C ALA A 240 7.14 -4.05 -9.13
N GLY A 241 5.86 -3.90 -8.78
CA GLY A 241 5.22 -4.79 -7.81
C GLY A 241 5.13 -6.24 -8.32
N ALA A 242 5.10 -7.20 -7.39
CA ALA A 242 5.02 -8.63 -7.68
C ALA A 242 3.91 -9.00 -8.67
N GLU A 243 2.75 -8.35 -8.57
CA GLU A 243 1.63 -8.58 -9.48
C GLU A 243 1.96 -8.26 -10.94
N VAL A 244 2.78 -7.23 -11.23
CA VAL A 244 3.25 -6.97 -12.61
C VAL A 244 4.04 -8.15 -13.12
N PHE A 245 5.01 -8.61 -12.33
CA PHE A 245 5.88 -9.71 -12.74
C PHE A 245 5.05 -10.98 -12.99
N LYS A 246 4.08 -11.27 -12.12
CA LYS A 246 3.16 -12.40 -12.28
C LYS A 246 2.36 -12.32 -13.58
N PHE A 247 1.68 -11.20 -13.83
CA PHE A 247 0.82 -11.07 -15.02
C PHE A 247 1.60 -10.90 -16.32
N LEU A 248 2.69 -10.12 -16.31
CA LEU A 248 3.51 -9.93 -17.50
C LEU A 248 4.30 -11.20 -17.85
N GLY A 249 4.82 -11.93 -16.84
CA GLY A 249 5.43 -13.24 -17.05
C GLY A 249 4.44 -14.23 -17.66
N ASN A 250 3.19 -14.25 -17.18
CA ASN A 250 2.12 -15.04 -17.79
C ASN A 250 1.83 -14.61 -19.23
N CYS A 251 1.85 -13.31 -19.52
CA CYS A 251 1.68 -12.80 -20.88
C CYS A 251 2.75 -13.37 -21.82
N TYR A 252 4.03 -13.30 -21.44
CA TYR A 252 5.11 -13.83 -22.26
C TYR A 252 5.10 -15.36 -22.35
N GLU A 253 4.79 -16.07 -21.28
CA GLU A 253 4.82 -17.54 -21.30
C GLU A 253 3.66 -18.13 -22.12
N PHE A 254 2.46 -17.60 -21.91
CA PHE A 254 1.24 -18.13 -22.51
C PHE A 254 0.82 -17.39 -23.79
N GLY A 255 1.47 -16.29 -24.13
CA GLY A 255 1.15 -15.46 -25.30
C GLY A 255 -0.14 -14.67 -25.09
N TRP A 256 -0.38 -14.14 -23.90
CA TRP A 256 -1.57 -13.32 -23.64
C TRP A 256 -1.31 -11.89 -24.09
N GLY A 257 -1.77 -11.57 -25.30
CA GLY A 257 -1.68 -10.21 -25.81
C GLY A 257 -0.36 -9.88 -26.52
N CYS A 258 0.56 -10.85 -26.56
CA CYS A 258 1.86 -10.76 -27.22
C CYS A 258 2.26 -12.12 -27.79
N SER A 259 3.32 -12.16 -28.60
CA SER A 259 3.97 -13.40 -28.99
C SER A 259 4.54 -14.11 -27.75
N LYS A 260 4.49 -15.44 -27.75
CA LYS A 260 5.13 -16.24 -26.70
C LYS A 260 6.64 -16.01 -26.70
N ASP A 261 7.19 -15.75 -25.52
CA ASP A 261 8.62 -15.54 -25.31
C ASP A 261 9.01 -16.14 -23.95
N ILE A 262 9.43 -17.40 -23.96
CA ILE A 262 9.76 -18.16 -22.75
C ILE A 262 10.98 -17.57 -22.02
N LYS A 263 11.93 -16.95 -22.75
CA LYS A 263 13.11 -16.32 -22.15
C LYS A 263 12.71 -15.06 -21.38
N LYS A 264 11.90 -14.19 -21.98
CA LYS A 264 11.36 -13.02 -21.27
C LYS A 264 10.47 -13.39 -20.09
N ALA A 265 9.67 -14.46 -20.21
CA ALA A 265 8.89 -14.94 -19.08
C ALA A 265 9.80 -15.34 -17.91
N PHE A 266 10.90 -16.06 -18.19
CA PHE A 266 11.90 -16.43 -17.17
C PHE A 266 12.52 -15.19 -16.51
N GLU A 267 13.01 -14.23 -17.30
CA GLU A 267 13.59 -12.97 -16.80
C GLU A 267 12.61 -12.17 -15.93
N VAL A 268 11.33 -12.11 -16.33
CA VAL A 268 10.31 -11.38 -15.57
C VAL A 268 9.98 -12.10 -14.25
N TYR A 269 9.85 -13.44 -14.25
CA TYR A 269 9.65 -14.17 -13.00
C TYR A 269 10.88 -14.14 -12.09
N GLU A 270 12.10 -14.04 -12.64
CA GLU A 270 13.32 -13.84 -11.85
C GLU A 270 13.25 -12.57 -11.02
N LYS A 271 12.73 -11.47 -11.59
CA LYS A 271 12.50 -10.23 -10.83
C LYS A 271 11.50 -10.42 -9.69
N GLY A 272 10.40 -11.13 -9.93
CA GLY A 272 9.43 -11.47 -8.88
C GLY A 272 10.01 -12.38 -7.80
N TYR A 273 10.85 -13.35 -8.17
CA TYR A 273 11.58 -14.19 -7.23
C TYR A 273 12.55 -13.39 -6.35
N ASN A 274 13.21 -12.36 -6.90
CA ASN A 274 14.14 -11.51 -6.16
C ASN A 274 13.46 -10.64 -5.09
N ILE A 275 12.13 -10.47 -5.16
CA ILE A 275 11.31 -9.84 -4.10
C ILE A 275 10.50 -10.87 -3.31
N ASP A 276 10.93 -12.13 -3.33
CA ASP A 276 10.34 -13.28 -2.63
C ASP A 276 8.86 -13.57 -2.97
N ASP A 277 8.39 -13.18 -4.17
CA ASP A 277 7.03 -13.52 -4.62
C ASP A 277 6.86 -15.05 -4.77
N PRO A 278 5.90 -15.67 -4.06
CA PRO A 278 5.74 -17.13 -4.06
C PRO A 278 5.35 -17.69 -5.44
N TYR A 279 4.49 -16.98 -6.19
CA TYR A 279 4.05 -17.44 -7.50
C TYR A 279 5.19 -17.42 -8.51
N CYS A 280 5.92 -16.31 -8.61
CA CYS A 280 7.09 -16.20 -9.48
C CYS A 280 8.14 -17.27 -9.12
N THR A 281 8.37 -17.51 -7.82
CA THR A 281 9.24 -18.59 -7.33
C THR A 281 8.79 -19.96 -7.85
N TYR A 282 7.49 -20.28 -7.74
CA TYR A 282 6.91 -21.52 -8.26
C TYR A 282 7.09 -21.64 -9.78
N ARG A 283 6.91 -20.55 -10.53
CA ARG A 283 7.10 -20.56 -12.00
C ARG A 283 8.54 -20.80 -12.41
N LEU A 284 9.52 -20.22 -11.72
CA LEU A 284 10.93 -20.53 -11.95
C LEU A 284 11.22 -22.00 -11.63
N GLY A 285 10.70 -22.53 -10.52
CA GLY A 285 10.79 -23.95 -10.21
C GLY A 285 10.26 -24.84 -11.33
N CYS A 286 9.12 -24.49 -11.94
CA CYS A 286 8.62 -25.19 -13.13
C CYS A 286 9.56 -25.10 -14.33
N PHE A 287 10.21 -23.96 -14.56
CA PHE A 287 11.17 -23.80 -15.66
C PHE A 287 12.42 -24.65 -15.45
N TYR A 288 13.03 -24.64 -14.26
CA TYR A 288 14.18 -25.51 -13.95
C TYR A 288 13.81 -27.00 -14.00
N TYR A 289 12.61 -27.38 -13.57
CA TYR A 289 12.16 -28.77 -13.62
C TYR A 289 12.04 -29.27 -15.06
N THR A 290 11.51 -28.42 -15.94
CA THR A 290 11.19 -28.80 -17.33
C THR A 290 12.33 -28.53 -18.31
N GLY A 291 13.28 -27.65 -17.98
CA GLY A 291 14.34 -27.20 -18.88
C GLY A 291 13.84 -26.36 -20.07
N LYS A 292 12.64 -25.76 -19.96
CA LYS A 292 12.01 -25.02 -21.08
C LYS A 292 12.67 -23.67 -21.38
N ALA A 293 13.20 -23.01 -20.35
CA ALA A 293 13.79 -21.68 -20.43
C ALA A 293 15.29 -21.66 -20.07
N CYS A 294 15.75 -22.67 -19.33
CA CYS A 294 17.06 -22.77 -18.73
C CYS A 294 17.53 -24.25 -18.73
N GLU A 295 18.77 -24.50 -18.32
CA GLU A 295 19.24 -25.87 -18.13
C GLU A 295 18.40 -26.57 -17.05
N LYS A 296 18.04 -27.82 -17.33
CA LYS A 296 17.18 -28.60 -16.44
C LYS A 296 17.92 -28.95 -15.15
N ASP A 297 17.36 -28.54 -14.02
CA ASP A 297 17.84 -28.90 -12.68
C ASP A 297 16.63 -29.29 -11.81
N LYS A 298 16.45 -30.61 -11.63
CA LYS A 298 15.30 -31.14 -10.86
C LYS A 298 15.45 -30.84 -9.36
N GLU A 299 16.66 -30.92 -8.83
CA GLU A 299 16.89 -30.72 -7.39
C GLU A 299 16.68 -29.26 -7.01
N TYR A 300 17.22 -28.34 -7.81
CA TYR A 300 17.00 -26.91 -7.60
C TYR A 300 15.53 -26.53 -7.79
N ALA A 301 14.87 -27.09 -8.80
CA ALA A 301 13.44 -26.89 -9.01
C ALA A 301 12.58 -27.31 -7.81
N GLU A 302 12.85 -28.48 -7.23
CA GLU A 302 12.12 -28.96 -6.05
C GLU A 302 12.35 -28.06 -4.82
N LYS A 303 13.57 -27.54 -4.63
CA LYS A 303 13.86 -26.55 -3.59
C LYS A 303 13.06 -25.27 -3.78
N LEU A 304 12.99 -24.74 -5.01
CA LEU A 304 12.21 -23.54 -5.33
C LEU A 304 10.71 -23.75 -5.11
N ILE A 305 10.17 -24.89 -5.56
CA ILE A 305 8.75 -25.20 -5.38
C ILE A 305 8.42 -25.38 -3.89
N GLN A 306 9.30 -26.03 -3.11
CA GLN A 306 9.12 -26.10 -1.66
C GLN A 306 9.12 -24.72 -1.02
N LYS A 307 10.08 -23.85 -1.37
CA LYS A 307 10.12 -22.45 -0.89
C LYS A 307 8.82 -21.70 -1.20
N ALA A 308 8.31 -21.83 -2.43
CA ALA A 308 7.06 -21.19 -2.83
C ALA A 308 5.87 -21.69 -1.99
N ALA A 309 5.79 -23.00 -1.73
CA ALA A 309 4.73 -23.59 -0.93
C ALA A 309 4.81 -23.19 0.56
N ASP A 310 6.01 -23.14 1.13
CA ASP A 310 6.25 -22.69 2.50
C ASP A 310 5.83 -21.21 2.66
N ASN A 311 5.97 -20.42 1.58
CA ASN A 311 5.49 -19.05 1.49
C ASN A 311 4.02 -18.92 1.02
N GLY A 312 3.28 -20.02 0.95
CA GLY A 312 1.83 -20.02 0.74
C GLY A 312 1.35 -20.03 -0.73
N ASP A 313 2.23 -20.27 -1.71
CA ASP A 313 1.77 -20.43 -3.10
C ASP A 313 0.91 -21.69 -3.24
N GLU A 314 -0.36 -21.51 -3.60
CA GLU A 314 -1.34 -22.59 -3.69
C GLU A 314 -0.98 -23.63 -4.77
N TYR A 315 -0.40 -23.17 -5.89
CA TYR A 315 0.01 -24.07 -6.98
C TYR A 315 1.20 -24.93 -6.57
N ALA A 316 2.16 -24.36 -5.85
CA ALA A 316 3.28 -25.08 -5.28
C ALA A 316 2.84 -26.10 -4.22
N ILE A 317 1.94 -25.71 -3.31
CA ILE A 317 1.36 -26.60 -2.31
C ILE A 317 0.67 -27.79 -2.99
N GLU A 318 -0.13 -27.52 -4.04
CA GLU A 318 -0.79 -28.57 -4.79
C GLU A 318 0.19 -29.47 -5.55
N TRP A 319 1.24 -28.88 -6.12
CA TRP A 319 2.29 -29.61 -6.82
C TRP A 319 2.98 -30.63 -5.91
N ILE A 320 3.34 -30.24 -4.68
CA ILE A 320 4.02 -31.11 -3.70
C ILE A 320 3.13 -32.28 -3.29
N LYS A 321 1.82 -32.02 -3.08
CA LYS A 321 0.83 -33.03 -2.70
C LYS A 321 0.61 -34.11 -3.76
N ARG A 322 0.98 -33.85 -5.03
CA ARG A 322 0.80 -34.80 -6.12
C ARG A 322 1.91 -35.86 -6.16
N PRO A 323 1.58 -37.12 -6.49
CA PRO A 323 2.58 -38.15 -6.78
C PRO A 323 3.50 -37.68 -7.92
N GLU A 324 4.80 -37.96 -7.85
CA GLU A 324 5.79 -37.48 -8.84
C GLU A 324 5.38 -37.70 -10.30
N ILE A 325 4.78 -38.86 -10.59
CA ILE A 325 4.31 -39.27 -11.93
C ILE A 325 3.24 -38.31 -12.50
N ARG A 326 2.53 -37.55 -11.65
CA ARG A 326 1.42 -36.65 -12.01
C ARG A 326 1.75 -35.16 -11.85
N ARG A 327 2.96 -34.81 -11.42
CA ARG A 327 3.33 -33.42 -11.12
C ARG A 327 3.29 -32.49 -12.34
N PHE A 328 3.33 -33.01 -13.57
CA PHE A 328 3.25 -32.21 -14.81
C PHE A 328 2.48 -32.86 -15.98
N SER A 329 1.46 -33.70 -15.73
CA SER A 329 0.54 -34.11 -16.80
C SER A 329 -0.21 -32.89 -17.36
N THR A 330 -0.29 -32.79 -18.69
CA THR A 330 -0.58 -31.60 -19.53
C THR A 330 -1.82 -30.75 -19.20
N ASN A 331 -2.70 -31.17 -18.30
CA ASN A 331 -4.00 -30.51 -18.06
C ASN A 331 -4.04 -29.53 -16.88
N PHE A 332 -2.96 -29.34 -16.10
CA PHE A 332 -2.99 -28.47 -14.92
C PHE A 332 -2.34 -27.08 -15.12
N LEU A 333 -1.63 -26.86 -16.22
CA LEU A 333 -1.08 -25.54 -16.58
C LEU A 333 -2.16 -24.53 -17.01
N TYR A 334 -3.41 -24.98 -17.12
CA TYR A 334 -4.55 -24.14 -17.45
C TYR A 334 -5.53 -24.14 -16.29
N THR A 335 -6.04 -22.93 -15.98
CA THR A 335 -7.20 -22.60 -15.15
C THR A 335 -6.94 -22.40 -13.65
N TYR A 336 -6.79 -21.15 -13.19
CA TYR A 336 -7.86 -20.30 -12.63
C TYR A 336 -7.27 -18.92 -12.26
N ILE A 337 -7.48 -17.93 -13.13
CA ILE A 337 -7.22 -16.52 -12.83
C ILE A 337 -8.42 -16.02 -12.01
N ASN A 338 -8.49 -16.34 -10.72
CA ASN A 338 -9.42 -15.69 -9.80
C ASN A 338 -8.70 -14.54 -9.07
N VAL A 339 -8.13 -13.64 -9.87
CA VAL A 339 -7.11 -12.66 -9.48
C VAL A 339 -7.59 -11.59 -8.51
N LEU A 340 -8.89 -11.42 -8.37
CA LEU A 340 -9.45 -10.27 -7.65
C LEU A 340 -10.11 -10.66 -6.32
N THR A 341 -9.84 -11.87 -5.84
CA THR A 341 -10.15 -12.28 -4.44
C THR A 341 -9.01 -11.98 -3.47
N LEU A 342 -7.83 -11.62 -3.98
CA LEU A 342 -6.73 -11.11 -3.18
C LEU A 342 -7.00 -9.61 -2.94
N GLY A 343 -6.75 -9.15 -1.70
CA GLY A 343 -6.92 -7.75 -1.30
C GLY A 343 -6.24 -6.78 -2.27
N ILE A 344 -6.61 -5.49 -2.22
CA ILE A 344 -6.04 -4.49 -3.14
C ILE A 344 -4.53 -4.64 -3.17
N PRO A 345 -3.93 -5.03 -4.31
CA PRO A 345 -2.48 -5.04 -4.42
C PRO A 345 -2.02 -3.61 -4.15
N HIS A 346 -1.34 -3.37 -3.03
CA HIS A 346 -0.64 -2.12 -2.78
C HIS A 346 0.58 -2.10 -3.69
N PHE A 347 0.33 -1.84 -4.98
CA PHE A 347 1.29 -1.98 -6.06
C PHE A 347 2.53 -1.12 -5.82
N ILE A 348 2.36 0.04 -5.15
CA ILE A 348 3.44 1.00 -4.86
C ILE A 348 3.12 1.74 -3.55
N ARG A 349 3.38 1.11 -2.40
CA ARG A 349 3.67 1.88 -1.16
C ARG A 349 5.11 1.65 -0.70
N LYS A 350 6.04 1.74 -1.66
CA LYS A 350 7.31 2.44 -1.43
C LYS A 350 7.30 3.82 -2.10
N LYS A 351 6.13 4.47 -2.15
CA LYS A 351 6.13 5.93 -2.22
C LYS A 351 6.66 6.39 -0.87
N VAL A 352 7.96 6.64 -0.81
CA VAL A 352 8.44 7.72 0.05
C VAL A 352 7.58 8.90 -0.40
N PHE A 353 6.55 9.26 0.39
CA PHE A 353 5.77 10.48 0.23
C PHE A 353 6.74 11.67 0.08
N LEU A 354 7.12 11.99 -1.17
CA LEU A 354 8.10 13.01 -1.54
C LEU A 354 7.38 14.27 -1.98
#